data_AF-A0A3C1ZIU5-F1
#
_entry.id   AF-A0A3C1ZIU5-F1
#
_cell.length_a   1.000
_cell.length_b   1.000
_cell.length_c   1.000
_cell.angle_alpha   90.00
_cell.angle_beta   90.00
_cell.angle_gamma   90.00
#
_symmetry.space_group_name_H-M   'P 1'
#
loop_
_entity.id
_entity.type
_entity.pdbx_description
1 polymer ?
#
loop_
_entity_poly.entity_id
_entity_poly.type
_entity_poly.pdbx_seq_one_letter_code
_entity_poly.pdbx_strand_id
1 'polypeptide(L)' 'MTSGLYNFSDLSEFWDEYVGDPLALWAPKKLVDMAVAKPPLFQPGS' A
#
# COMPACT_ATOMS: atom_id res chain seq x y z
N MET A 1 5.74 9.09 -10.79
CA MET A 1 4.90 9.08 -9.58
C MET A 1 4.87 10.49 -9.01
N THR A 2 3.76 11.22 -9.12
CA THR A 2 3.60 12.60 -8.62
C THR A 2 2.36 12.76 -7.75
N SER A 3 1.67 11.66 -7.42
CA SER A 3 0.45 11.70 -6.61
C SER A 3 0.70 11.86 -5.11
N GLY A 4 1.93 11.63 -4.64
CA GLY A 4 2.25 11.58 -3.21
C GLY A 4 1.70 10.36 -2.47
N LEU A 5 1.04 9.42 -3.16
CA LEU A 5 0.50 8.22 -2.53
C LEU A 5 1.61 7.28 -2.05
N TYR A 6 1.38 6.68 -0.88
CA TYR A 6 2.23 5.63 -0.36
C TYR A 6 2.11 4.38 -1.24
N ASN A 7 3.21 3.66 -1.46
CA ASN A 7 3.17 2.39 -2.16
C ASN A 7 2.86 1.27 -1.15
N PHE A 8 1.80 0.49 -1.37
CA PHE A 8 1.40 -0.56 -0.44
C PHE A 8 2.49 -1.63 -0.25
N SER A 9 3.38 -1.85 -1.23
CA SER A 9 4.49 -2.80 -1.10
C SER A 9 5.65 -2.29 -0.24
N ASP A 10 5.63 -1.02 0.17
CA ASP A 10 6.63 -0.44 1.06
C ASP A 10 6.18 -0.54 2.54
N LEU A 11 5.00 -1.12 2.80
CA LEU A 11 4.45 -1.35 4.13
C LEU A 11 4.91 -2.70 4.68
N SER A 12 5.35 -2.74 5.94
CA SER A 12 5.69 -4.00 6.60
C SER A 12 4.44 -4.88 6.75
N GLU A 13 3.28 -4.27 6.97
CA GLU A 13 1.99 -4.95 7.11
C GLU A 13 1.65 -5.82 5.88
N PHE A 14 2.02 -5.35 4.67
CA PHE A 14 1.84 -6.12 3.44
C PHE A 14 2.74 -7.36 3.42
N TRP A 15 4.01 -7.22 3.79
CA TRP A 15 4.97 -8.31 3.77
C TRP A 15 4.71 -9.34 4.88
N ASP A 16 4.30 -8.90 6.07
CA ASP A 16 3.94 -9.78 7.17
C ASP A 16 2.78 -10.70 6.76
N GLU A 17 1.76 -10.15 6.08
CA GLU A 17 0.63 -10.94 5.58
C GLU A 17 1.02 -11.84 4.40
N TYR A 18 1.81 -11.34 3.44
CA TYR A 18 2.26 -12.15 2.30
C TYR A 18 3.15 -13.32 2.72
N VAL A 19 4.03 -13.14 3.71
CA VAL A 19 4.86 -14.23 4.25
C VAL A 19 4.01 -15.23 5.04
N GLY A 20 3.00 -14.76 5.77
CA GLY A 20 2.07 -15.60 6.52
C GLY A 20 1.13 -16.44 5.63
N ASP A 21 0.67 -15.88 4.52
CA ASP A 21 -0.16 -16.56 3.52
C ASP A 21 0.19 -16.11 2.07
N PRO A 22 1.15 -16.79 1.42
CA PRO A 22 1.57 -16.45 0.06
C PRO A 22 0.49 -16.65 -1.01
N LEU A 23 -0.59 -17.37 -0.70
CA LEU A 23 -1.70 -17.65 -1.62
C LEU A 23 -2.92 -16.75 -1.36
N ALA A 24 -2.81 -15.81 -0.43
CA ALA A 24 -3.87 -14.85 -0.13
C ALA A 24 -4.35 -14.13 -1.39
N LEU A 25 -5.67 -13.97 -1.50
CA LEU A 25 -6.28 -13.21 -2.60
C LEU A 25 -6.21 -11.71 -2.29
N TRP A 26 -5.52 -10.97 -3.16
CA TRP A 26 -5.32 -9.53 -3.02
C TRP A 26 -6.32 -8.74 -3.85
N ALA A 27 -7.49 -8.45 -3.26
CA ALA A 27 -8.46 -7.56 -3.89
C ALA A 27 -7.84 -6.16 -4.10
N PRO A 28 -8.00 -5.52 -5.28
CA PRO A 28 -7.42 -4.20 -5.54
C PRO A 28 -7.80 -3.14 -4.49
N LYS A 29 -9.06 -3.18 -4.02
CA LYS A 29 -9.53 -2.28 -2.97
C LYS A 29 -8.71 -2.39 -1.68
N LYS A 30 -8.32 -3.60 -1.27
CA LYS A 30 -7.51 -3.83 -0.07
C LYS A 30 -6.14 -3.15 -0.19
N LEU A 31 -5.49 -3.28 -1.35
CA LEU A 31 -4.19 -2.68 -1.61
C LEU A 31 -4.25 -1.15 -1.61
N VAL A 32 -5.31 -0.58 -2.20
CA VAL A 32 -5.54 0.87 -2.18
C VAL A 32 -5.83 1.35 -0.75
N ASP A 33 -6.68 0.63 -0.01
CA ASP A 33 -7.02 0.97 1.37
C ASP A 33 -5.77 0.99 2.28
N MET A 34 -4.82 0.06 2.05
CA MET A 34 -3.50 0.06 2.73
C MET A 34 -2.69 1.32 2.41
N ALA A 35 -2.62 1.72 1.13
CA ALA A 35 -1.87 2.89 0.69
C ALA A 35 -2.45 4.21 1.23
N VAL A 36 -3.78 4.37 1.22
CA VAL A 36 -4.45 5.62 1.64
C VAL A 36 -4.60 5.76 3.16
N ALA A 37 -4.35 4.69 3.92
CA ALA A 37 -4.32 4.74 5.37
C ALA A 37 -3.10 5.51 5.92
N LYS A 38 -2.04 5.70 5.10
CA LYS A 38 -0.88 6.52 5.45
C LYS A 38 -1.07 7.95 4.93
N PRO A 39 -0.53 8.98 5.62
CA PRO A 39 -0.51 10.32 5.06
C PRO A 39 0.32 10.35 3.76
N PRO A 40 0.01 11.24 2.80
CA PRO A 40 0.79 11.38 1.58
C PRO A 40 2.27 11.69 1.87
N LEU A 41 3.17 11.12 1.08
CA LEU A 41 4.62 11.33 1.18
C LEU A 41 5.01 12.77 0.83
N PHE A 42 4.26 13.39 -0.08
CA PHE A 42 4.43 14.76 -0.54
C PHE A 42 3.11 15.30 -1.12
N GLN A 43 3.06 16.59 -1.40
CA GLN A 43 1.85 17.22 -1.96
C GLN A 43 1.61 16.75 -3.40
N PRO A 44 0.38 16.39 -3.79
CA PRO A 44 0.11 15.98 -5.16
C PRO A 44 0.56 17.02 -6.19
N GLY A 45 1.36 16.60 -7.16
CA GLY A 45 1.86 17.43 -8.26
C GLY A 45 3.11 18.26 -7.94
N SER A 46 3.67 18.16 -6.72
CA SER A 46 4.99 18.74 -6.41
C SER A 46 6.14 18.00 -7.11
#